data_AF-A0A7R9MVD6-F1
#
_entry.id   AF-A0A7R9MVD6-F1
#
_cell.length_a   1.000
_cell.length_b   1.000
_cell.length_c   1.000
_cell.angle_alpha   90.00
_cell.angle_beta   90.00
_cell.angle_gamma   90.00
#
_symmetry.space_group_name_H-M   'P 1'
#
loop_
_entity.id
_entity.type
_entity.pdbx_description
1 polymer ?
#
loop_
_entity_poly.entity_id
_entity_poly.type
_entity_poly.pdbx_seq_one_letter_code
_entity_poly.pdbx_strand_id
1 'polypeptide(L)'
;MFTNVNKDSFCNEISACGGDTNDNNMVTPSVTDDPSCNFCVTVVTNIKDIVSGGPTELEVKYFVEDACHYLGSFENECVSLADEYLDSLFAYIRQSLQPQKFCQSIGACNTTVAAIQTNRVADISEVVNI
;
A
#
# COMPACT_ATOMS: atom_id res chain seq x y z
N MET A 1 5.08 -18.61 -5.39
CA MET A 1 4.96 -19.26 -4.07
C MET A 1 4.17 -18.32 -3.14
N PHE A 2 2.86 -18.16 -3.33
CA PHE A 2 1.98 -17.38 -2.45
C PHE A 2 0.56 -17.97 -2.50
N THR A 3 0.33 -19.11 -1.86
CA THR A 3 -0.95 -19.83 -1.99
C THR A 3 -1.78 -19.88 -0.72
N ASN A 4 -1.36 -19.24 0.38
CA ASN A 4 -2.13 -19.26 1.62
C ASN A 4 -1.80 -18.06 2.52
N VAL A 5 -2.34 -16.88 2.18
CA VAL A 5 -2.49 -15.80 3.18
C VAL A 5 -3.89 -15.94 3.76
N ASN A 6 -3.97 -16.46 4.99
CA ASN A 6 -5.22 -16.57 5.71
C ASN A 6 -5.61 -15.20 6.26
N LYS A 7 -6.83 -14.72 5.95
CA LYS A 7 -7.33 -13.42 6.39
C LYS A 7 -7.22 -13.25 7.90
N ASP A 8 -7.59 -14.26 8.68
CA ASP A 8 -7.60 -14.19 10.14
C ASP A 8 -6.17 -14.16 10.70
N SER A 9 -5.25 -14.97 10.16
CA SER A 9 -3.83 -14.95 10.53
C SER A 9 -3.23 -13.57 10.28
N PHE A 10 -3.51 -13.01 9.12
CA PHE A 10 -3.01 -11.71 8.73
C PHE A 10 -3.62 -10.58 9.58
N CYS A 11 -4.92 -10.61 9.83
CA CYS A 11 -5.60 -9.63 10.68
C CYS A 11 -5.15 -9.70 12.15
N ASN A 12 -4.79 -10.89 12.66
CA ASN A 12 -4.24 -11.06 14.00
C ASN A 12 -2.82 -10.51 14.11
N GLU A 13 -1.97 -10.73 13.10
CA GLU A 13 -0.60 -10.23 13.08
C GLU A 13 -0.55 -8.69 13.06
N ILE A 14 -1.46 -8.04 12.34
CA ILE A 14 -1.56 -6.58 12.30
C ILE A 14 -2.44 -6.00 13.43
N SER A 15 -2.91 -6.84 14.37
CA SER A 15 -3.81 -6.46 15.46
C SER A 15 -5.08 -5.72 15.02
N ALA A 16 -5.57 -5.99 13.81
CA ALA A 16 -6.77 -5.37 13.24
C ALA A 16 -8.06 -6.14 13.56
N CYS A 17 -7.96 -7.28 14.26
CA CYS A 17 -9.12 -8.00 14.77
C CYS A 17 -9.68 -7.31 16.02
N GLY A 18 -10.71 -6.47 15.84
CA GLY A 18 -11.58 -5.97 16.89
C GLY A 18 -13.03 -6.36 16.59
N GLY A 19 -13.63 -7.17 17.46
CA GLY A 19 -15.02 -7.62 17.36
C GLY A 19 -16.01 -6.51 17.71
N ASP A 20 -17.25 -6.66 17.23
CA ASP A 20 -18.44 -5.84 17.50
C ASP A 20 -18.35 -4.94 18.74
N THR A 21 -18.04 -3.65 18.56
CA THR A 21 -18.19 -2.66 19.63
C THR A 21 -19.43 -1.81 19.37
N ASN A 22 -20.53 -2.18 20.00
CA ASN A 22 -21.55 -1.21 20.41
C ASN A 22 -20.96 -0.38 21.57
N ASP A 23 -20.18 0.65 21.27
CA ASP A 23 -19.67 1.57 22.29
C ASP A 23 -19.91 3.02 21.87
N ASN A 24 -20.82 3.69 22.56
CA ASN A 24 -21.22 5.09 22.32
C ASN A 24 -20.23 6.10 22.94
N ASN A 25 -18.97 5.72 23.07
CA ASN A 25 -17.94 6.58 23.65
C ASN A 25 -16.94 6.99 22.56
N MET A 26 -16.99 8.27 22.20
CA MET A 26 -16.10 8.89 21.22
C MET A 26 -14.69 8.99 21.80
N VAL A 27 -13.94 7.88 21.71
CA VAL A 27 -12.49 7.87 21.88
C VAL A 27 -11.91 8.75 20.77
N THR A 28 -11.28 9.85 21.16
CA THR A 28 -10.49 10.67 20.24
C THR A 28 -9.36 9.81 19.69
N PRO A 29 -9.27 9.56 18.36
CA PRO A 29 -8.21 8.72 17.83
C PRO A 29 -6.90 9.47 17.96
N SER A 30 -6.03 8.93 18.80
CA SER A 30 -4.60 9.15 18.71
C SER A 30 -4.16 8.77 17.28
N VAL A 31 -3.19 9.48 16.72
CA VAL A 31 -2.60 9.17 15.39
C VAL A 31 -2.02 7.74 15.33
N THR A 32 -1.99 7.04 16.46
CA THR A 32 -1.47 5.68 16.65
C THR A 32 -2.52 4.58 16.53
N ASP A 33 -3.83 4.90 16.50
CA ASP A 33 -4.91 3.88 16.50
C ASP A 33 -5.77 3.89 15.23
N ASP A 34 -5.27 4.39 14.08
CA ASP A 34 -5.93 4.20 12.78
C ASP A 34 -5.48 2.86 12.18
N PRO A 35 -6.35 1.84 12.10
CA PRO A 35 -5.98 0.52 11.59
C PRO A 35 -5.50 0.57 10.14
N SER A 36 -6.02 1.49 9.33
CA SER A 36 -5.64 1.63 7.91
C SER A 36 -4.25 2.22 7.77
N CYS A 37 -3.91 3.19 8.62
CA CYS A 37 -2.58 3.79 8.65
C CYS A 37 -1.54 2.78 9.14
N ASN A 38 -1.82 2.09 10.26
CA ASN A 38 -0.94 1.06 10.81
C ASN A 38 -0.71 -0.08 9.82
N PHE A 39 -1.80 -0.51 9.15
CA PHE A 39 -1.72 -1.50 8.09
C PHE A 39 -0.79 -1.07 6.96
N CYS A 40 -1.01 0.13 6.41
CA CYS A 40 -0.19 0.65 5.33
C CYS A 40 1.28 0.74 5.74
N VAL A 41 1.57 1.34 6.90
CA VAL A 41 2.94 1.53 7.38
C VAL A 41 3.64 0.19 7.54
N THR A 42 2.95 -0.81 8.09
CA THR A 42 3.48 -2.17 8.27
C THR A 42 3.81 -2.80 6.92
N VAL A 43 2.86 -2.80 5.98
CA VAL A 43 3.06 -3.39 4.65
C VAL A 43 4.20 -2.72 3.90
N VAL A 44 4.25 -1.39 3.92
CA VAL A 44 5.26 -0.61 3.19
C VAL A 44 6.65 -0.78 3.81
N THR A 45 6.72 -0.93 5.14
CA THR A 45 7.97 -1.28 5.83
C THR A 45 8.46 -2.66 5.40
N ASN A 46 7.57 -3.66 5.40
CA ASN A 46 7.92 -5.02 4.99
C ASN A 46 8.38 -5.08 3.52
N ILE A 47 7.72 -4.36 2.62
CA ILE A 47 8.15 -4.25 1.21
C ILE A 47 9.57 -3.69 1.13
N LYS A 48 9.85 -2.62 1.89
CA LYS A 48 11.19 -2.01 1.92
C LYS A 48 12.25 -2.99 2.43
N ASP A 49 11.96 -3.74 3.48
CA ASP A 49 12.89 -4.71 4.07
C ASP A 49 13.17 -5.87 3.11
N ILE A 50 12.13 -6.41 2.47
CA ILE A 50 12.24 -7.48 1.46
C ILE A 50 13.14 -7.01 0.30
N VAL A 51 12.87 -5.83 -0.27
CA VAL A 51 13.64 -5.28 -1.39
C VAL A 51 15.09 -4.95 -1.00
N SER A 52 15.34 -4.67 0.27
CA SER A 52 16.69 -4.40 0.79
C SER A 52 17.48 -5.68 1.11
N GLY A 53 16.82 -6.84 1.18
CA GLY A 53 17.40 -8.13 1.58
C GLY A 53 18.16 -8.91 0.49
N GLY A 54 18.29 -8.39 -0.74
CA GLY A 54 19.11 -8.99 -1.80
C GLY A 54 18.33 -9.43 -3.05
N PRO A 55 18.22 -10.75 -3.36
CA PRO A 55 17.92 -11.27 -4.71
C PRO A 55 16.53 -10.91 -5.28
N THR A 56 15.66 -10.28 -4.49
CA THR A 56 14.29 -9.95 -4.89
C THR A 56 14.20 -9.03 -6.11
N GLU A 57 15.17 -8.14 -6.33
CA GLU A 57 15.17 -7.24 -7.50
C GLU A 57 15.25 -8.01 -8.81
N LEU A 58 16.16 -8.99 -8.90
CA LEU A 58 16.33 -9.81 -10.10
C LEU A 58 15.12 -10.71 -10.33
N GLU A 59 14.59 -11.31 -9.26
CA GLU A 59 13.40 -12.17 -9.32
C GLU A 59 12.16 -11.41 -9.79
N VAL A 60 11.95 -10.20 -9.29
CA VAL A 60 10.81 -9.35 -9.70
C VAL A 60 11.00 -8.82 -11.11
N LYS A 61 12.22 -8.41 -11.51
CA LYS A 61 12.50 -7.98 -12.88
C LYS A 61 12.19 -9.09 -13.88
N TYR A 62 12.69 -10.30 -13.63
CA TYR A 62 12.39 -11.47 -14.45
C TYR A 62 10.88 -11.74 -14.51
N PHE A 63 10.18 -11.65 -13.38
CA PHE A 63 8.74 -11.87 -13.35
C PHE A 63 7.96 -10.83 -14.17
N VAL A 64 8.35 -9.55 -14.12
CA VAL A 64 7.71 -8.49 -14.91
C VAL A 64 8.02 -8.66 -16.40
N GLU A 65 9.26 -8.99 -16.77
CA GLU A 65 9.65 -9.28 -18.15
C GLU A 65 8.90 -10.51 -18.70
N ASP A 66 8.78 -11.57 -17.91
CA ASP A 66 8.00 -12.77 -18.28
C ASP A 66 6.52 -12.42 -18.50
N ALA A 67 5.96 -11.54 -17.66
CA ALA A 67 4.61 -11.03 -17.83
C ALA A 67 4.43 -10.21 -19.12
N CYS A 68 5.47 -9.51 -19.59
CA CYS A 68 5.42 -8.74 -20.83
C CYS A 68 5.22 -9.62 -22.07
N HIS A 69 5.68 -10.87 -22.07
CA HIS A 69 5.50 -11.81 -23.20
C HIS A 69 4.03 -12.14 -23.50
N TYR A 70 3.12 -11.88 -22.54
CA TYR A 70 1.68 -12.08 -22.75
C TYR A 70 0.98 -10.89 -23.44
N LEU A 71 1.70 -9.80 -23.72
CA LEU A 71 1.11 -8.56 -24.27
C LEU A 71 1.15 -8.45 -25.80
N GLY A 72 1.62 -9.50 -26.49
CA GLY A 72 1.61 -9.57 -27.95
C GLY A 72 2.39 -8.41 -28.58
N SER A 73 1.71 -7.55 -29.34
CA SER A 73 2.36 -6.42 -30.04
C SER A 73 2.99 -5.38 -29.11
N PHE A 74 2.65 -5.39 -27.81
CA PHE A 74 3.17 -4.45 -26.82
C PHE A 74 4.36 -5.02 -26.01
N GLU A 75 4.77 -6.25 -26.28
CA GLU A 75 5.84 -6.94 -25.54
C GLU A 75 7.13 -6.12 -25.44
N ASN A 76 7.65 -5.65 -26.58
CA ASN A 76 8.91 -4.90 -26.62
C ASN A 76 8.83 -3.57 -25.85
N GLU A 77 7.68 -2.88 -25.92
CA GLU A 77 7.46 -1.63 -25.19
C GLU A 77 7.39 -1.91 -23.69
N CYS A 78 6.68 -2.98 -23.28
CA CYS A 78 6.61 -3.39 -21.88
C CYS A 78 7.98 -3.74 -21.30
N VAL A 79 8.79 -4.53 -22.02
CA VAL A 79 10.16 -4.88 -21.58
C VAL A 79 11.02 -3.61 -21.45
N SER A 80 10.93 -2.69 -22.42
CA SER A 80 11.67 -1.42 -22.36
C SER A 80 11.27 -0.57 -21.15
N LEU A 81 9.98 -0.50 -20.83
CA LEU A 81 9.48 0.20 -19.64
C LEU A 81 9.92 -0.52 -18.35
N ALA A 82 9.90 -1.85 -18.32
CA ALA A 82 10.36 -2.62 -17.16
C ALA A 82 11.85 -2.34 -16.89
N ASP A 83 12.68 -2.37 -17.93
CA ASP A 83 14.11 -2.03 -17.86
C ASP A 83 14.35 -0.59 -17.39
N GLU A 84 13.56 0.37 -17.88
CA GLU A 84 13.72 1.79 -17.54
C GLU A 84 13.28 2.11 -16.10
N TYR A 85 12.17 1.54 -15.64
CA TYR A 85 11.53 1.97 -14.40
C TYR A 85 11.83 1.08 -13.19
N LEU A 86 12.10 -0.22 -13.36
CA LEU A 86 12.24 -1.11 -12.21
C LEU A 86 13.51 -0.82 -11.40
N ASP A 87 14.65 -0.61 -12.04
CA ASP A 87 15.91 -0.31 -11.33
C ASP A 87 15.79 0.98 -10.49
N SER A 88 15.16 2.01 -11.06
CA SER A 88 14.92 3.28 -10.37
C SER A 88 13.88 3.15 -9.25
N LEU A 89 12.86 2.31 -9.44
CA LEU A 89 11.87 1.97 -8.42
C LEU A 89 12.52 1.25 -7.23
N PHE A 90 13.37 0.24 -7.48
CA PHE A 90 14.09 -0.45 -6.41
C PHE A 90 15.04 0.48 -5.67
N ALA A 91 15.75 1.36 -6.39
CA ALA A 91 16.59 2.38 -5.76
C ALA A 91 15.77 3.31 -4.87
N TYR A 92 14.61 3.78 -5.33
CA TYR A 92 13.69 4.59 -4.53
C TYR A 92 13.22 3.85 -3.27
N ILE A 93 12.79 2.58 -3.40
CA ILE A 93 12.31 1.77 -2.27
C ILE A 93 13.40 1.65 -1.20
N ARG A 94 14.65 1.37 -1.58
CA ARG A 94 15.75 1.21 -0.62
C ARG A 94 16.14 2.54 0.04
N GLN A 95 16.31 3.58 -0.76
CA GLN A 95 17.01 4.79 -0.33
C GLN A 95 16.05 5.87 0.19
N SER A 96 14.87 5.99 -0.43
CA SER A 96 14.04 7.19 -0.31
C SER A 96 12.64 6.93 0.23
N LEU A 97 12.13 5.69 0.10
CA LEU A 97 10.81 5.34 0.61
C LEU A 97 10.77 5.46 2.14
N GLN A 98 9.89 6.35 2.61
CA GLN A 98 9.57 6.54 4.03
C GLN A 98 8.13 6.06 4.26
N PRO A 99 7.91 4.93 4.96
CA PRO A 99 6.59 4.31 5.08
C PRO A 99 5.49 5.27 5.52
N GLN A 100 5.74 6.07 6.57
CA GLN A 100 4.78 7.07 7.06
C GLN A 100 4.41 8.09 5.98
N LYS A 101 5.39 8.63 5.24
CA LYS A 101 5.16 9.64 4.21
C LYS A 101 4.46 9.07 2.99
N PHE A 102 4.81 7.86 2.59
CA PHE A 102 4.14 7.15 1.51
C PHE A 102 2.67 6.89 1.87
N CYS A 103 2.40 6.35 3.05
CA CYS A 103 1.04 6.09 3.52
C CYS A 103 0.20 7.36 3.66
N GLN A 104 0.83 8.48 4.02
CA GLN A 104 0.21 9.80 3.97
C GLN A 104 -0.14 10.23 2.53
N SER A 105 0.79 10.05 1.58
CA SER A 105 0.57 10.47 0.18
C SER A 105 -0.55 9.70 -0.52
N ILE A 106 -0.79 8.44 -0.15
CA ILE A 106 -1.90 7.63 -0.70
C ILE A 106 -3.19 7.74 0.12
N GLY A 107 -3.21 8.60 1.16
CA GLY A 107 -4.38 8.84 2.00
C GLY A 107 -4.70 7.75 3.03
N ALA A 108 -3.84 6.73 3.18
CA ALA A 108 -4.02 5.69 4.20
C ALA A 108 -3.72 6.19 5.61
N CYS A 109 -2.88 7.22 5.73
CA CYS A 109 -2.61 7.94 6.98
C CYS A 109 -3.08 9.39 6.86
N ASN A 110 -3.88 9.86 7.80
CA ASN A 110 -4.27 11.26 7.87
C ASN A 110 -3.05 12.17 8.09
N THR A 111 -2.98 13.30 7.38
CA THR A 111 -1.83 14.22 7.40
C THR A 111 -1.93 15.34 8.42
N THR A 112 -2.96 15.38 9.27
CA THR A 112 -3.20 16.50 10.17
C THR A 112 -3.63 16.07 11.57
N VAL A 113 -2.96 16.66 12.56
CA VAL A 113 -3.48 16.91 13.91
C VAL A 113 -4.95 17.37 13.77
N ALA A 114 -5.89 16.60 14.34
CA ALA A 114 -7.34 16.84 14.33
C ALA A 114 -8.03 16.80 12.94
N ALA A 115 -8.32 15.60 12.44
CA ALA A 115 -9.55 15.40 11.69
C ALA A 115 -10.69 15.24 12.70
N ILE A 116 -11.36 16.34 13.05
CA ILE A 116 -12.73 16.27 13.57
C ILE A 116 -13.55 15.64 12.45
N GLN A 117 -14.11 14.46 12.72
CA GLN A 117 -15.18 13.87 11.95
C GLN A 117 -16.29 14.91 11.78
N THR A 118 -16.45 15.46 10.58
CA THR A 118 -17.72 16.06 10.17
C THR A 118 -17.91 15.74 8.70
N ASN A 119 -18.77 14.75 8.45
CA ASN A 119 -19.51 14.53 7.22
C ASN A 119 -18.74 14.69 5.91
N ARG A 120 -18.21 13.57 5.39
CA ARG A 120 -18.01 13.42 3.94
C ARG A 120 -18.88 12.30 3.37
N VAL A 121 -20.17 12.37 3.67
CA VAL A 121 -21.21 12.04 2.69
C VAL A 121 -21.71 13.37 2.13
N ALA A 122 -20.91 13.93 1.23
CA ALA A 122 -21.28 14.95 0.26
C ALA A 122 -20.55 14.52 -1.02
N ASP A 123 -21.05 13.49 -1.69
CA ASP A 123 -22.08 13.53 -2.72
C ASP A 123 -21.38 13.36 -4.08
N ILE A 124 -21.59 12.19 -4.65
CA ILE A 124 -21.10 11.74 -5.95
C ILE A 124 -21.93 12.43 -7.06
N SER A 125 -22.88 13.32 -6.71
CA SER A 125 -23.72 14.08 -7.64
C SER A 125 -22.99 15.12 -8.49
N GLU A 126 -21.80 15.61 -8.11
CA GLU A 126 -21.05 16.57 -8.92
C GLU A 126 -20.18 15.94 -10.02
N VAL A 127 -19.93 14.63 -10.00
CA VAL A 127 -19.09 13.94 -11.01
C VAL A 127 -19.91 13.32 -12.15
N VAL A 128 -21.24 13.22 -11.98
CA VAL A 128 -22.15 12.65 -13.00
C VAL A 128 -22.89 13.74 -13.79
N ASN A 129 -22.44 15.00 -13.70
CA ASN A 129 -23.02 16.10 -14.48
C ASN A 129 -21.98 17.03 -15.12
N ILE A 130 -20.98 16.42 -15.78
CA ILE A 130 -20.26 17.03 -16.91
C ILE A 130 -20.25 16.02 -18.05
#